data_AF-A0A968WTV1-F1
#
_entry.id   AF-A0A968WTV1-F1
#
_cell.length_a   1.000
_cell.length_b   1.000
_cell.length_c   1.000
_cell.angle_alpha   90.00
_cell.angle_beta   90.00
_cell.angle_gamma   90.00
#
_symmetry.space_group_name_H-M   'P 1'
#
loop_
_entity.id
_entity.type
_entity.pdbx_description
1 polymer ?
#
loop_
_entity_poly.entity_id
_entity_poly.type
_entity_poly.pdbx_seq_one_letter_code
_entity_poly.pdbx_strand_id
1 'polypeptide(L)' 'MPKDFYRDIVKILSAAGWTKSDGGKGSHERWVHVETGRSVIVPRSKSRHTANEVLKQAGLKKAF' A
#
# COMPACT_ATOMS: atom_id res chain seq x y z
N MET A 1 14.49 -5.65 15.61
CA MET A 1 13.93 -6.24 14.37
C MET A 1 13.97 -5.21 13.25
N PRO A 2 14.25 -5.59 12.00
CA PRO A 2 14.26 -4.63 10.89
C PRO A 2 12.85 -4.04 10.67
N LYS A 3 12.77 -2.72 10.47
CA LYS A 3 11.51 -2.01 10.22
C LYS A 3 10.88 -2.49 8.91
N ASP A 4 9.64 -2.98 8.97
CA ASP A 4 8.79 -3.33 7.82
C ASP A 4 7.71 -2.24 7.69
N PHE A 5 7.60 -1.64 6.51
CA PHE A 5 6.69 -0.51 6.26
C PHE A 5 5.25 -0.93 5.97
N TYR A 6 4.97 -2.22 5.80
CA TYR A 6 3.67 -2.72 5.37
C TYR A 6 2.52 -2.24 6.28
N ARG A 7 2.70 -2.35 7.60
CA ARG A 7 1.66 -1.94 8.57
C ARG A 7 1.33 -0.45 8.45
N ASP A 8 2.36 0.37 8.26
CA ASP A 8 2.20 1.82 8.14
C ASP A 8 1.55 2.18 6.80
N ILE A 9 1.96 1.54 5.69
CA ILE A 9 1.35 1.72 4.36
C ILE A 9 -0.14 1.38 4.40
N VAL A 10 -0.51 0.21 4.93
CA VAL A 10 -1.90 -0.24 5.01
C VAL A 10 -2.76 0.69 5.85
N LYS A 11 -2.21 1.21 6.96
CA LYS A 11 -2.92 2.20 7.79
C LYS A 11 -3.22 3.49 7.03
N ILE A 12 -2.25 4.00 6.27
CA ILE A 12 -2.42 5.21 5.45
C ILE A 12 -3.44 4.96 4.32
N LEU A 13 -3.32 3.82 3.62
CA LEU A 13 -4.24 3.45 2.54
C LEU A 13 -5.68 3.32 3.05
N SER A 14 -5.88 2.62 4.17
CA SER A 14 -7.21 2.44 4.76
C SER A 14 -7.85 3.77 5.15
N ALA A 15 -7.07 4.69 5.74
CA ALA A 15 -7.52 6.04 6.07
C ALA A 15 -7.88 6.88 4.82
N ALA A 16 -7.34 6.52 3.65
CA ALA A 16 -7.59 7.17 2.37
C ALA A 16 -8.64 6.44 1.51
N GLY A 17 -9.47 5.56 2.09
CA GLY A 17 -10.56 4.90 1.37
C GLY A 17 -10.15 3.70 0.51
N TRP A 18 -8.95 3.17 0.72
CA TRP A 18 -8.51 1.92 0.09
C TRP A 18 -8.85 0.71 0.95
N THR A 19 -9.20 -0.39 0.30
CA THR A 19 -9.52 -1.66 0.95
C THR A 19 -8.71 -2.79 0.34
N LYS A 20 -8.35 -3.77 1.15
CA LYS A 20 -7.71 -4.99 0.64
C LYS A 20 -8.72 -5.75 -0.20
N SER A 21 -8.29 -6.19 -1.38
CA SER A 21 -9.10 -7.05 -2.25
C SER A 21 -8.41 -8.38 -2.45
N ASP A 22 -9.18 -9.37 -2.91
CA ASP A 22 -8.60 -10.64 -3.32
C ASP A 22 -7.61 -10.45 -4.49
N GLY A 23 -6.58 -11.30 -4.49
CA GLY A 23 -5.51 -11.30 -5.45
C GLY A 23 -4.17 -10.76 -4.91
N GLY A 24 -3.14 -10.90 -5.74
CA GLY A 24 -1.75 -10.74 -5.34
C GLY A 24 -1.00 -12.07 -5.37
N LYS A 25 0.32 -12.03 -5.16
CA LYS A 25 1.19 -13.21 -5.19
C LYS A 25 2.22 -13.14 -4.06
N GLY A 26 2.27 -14.19 -3.24
CA GLY A 26 3.17 -14.26 -2.09
C GLY A 26 2.89 -13.12 -1.10
N SER A 27 3.89 -12.28 -0.83
CA SER A 27 3.80 -11.16 0.10
C SER A 27 3.26 -9.85 -0.50
N HIS A 28 2.74 -9.90 -1.73
CA HIS A 28 2.17 -8.76 -2.43
C HIS A 28 0.65 -8.85 -2.39
N GLU A 29 0.01 -7.84 -1.81
CA GLU A 29 -1.44 -7.79 -1.69
C GLU A 29 -2.03 -6.77 -2.66
N ARG A 30 -3.19 -7.08 -3.22
CA ARG A 30 -3.96 -6.11 -4.01
C ARG A 30 -4.84 -5.26 -3.09
N TRP A 31 -4.83 -3.95 -3.35
CA TRP A 31 -5.69 -2.98 -2.68
C TRP A 31 -6.48 -2.20 -3.72
N VAL A 32 -7.75 -1.89 -3.43
CA VAL A 32 -8.67 -1.18 -4.33
C VAL A 32 -9.29 0.02 -3.63
N HIS A 33 -9.39 1.15 -4.32
CA HIS A 33 -10.09 2.34 -3.82
C HIS A 33 -11.60 2.18 -4.03
N VAL A 34 -12.38 2.37 -2.96
CA VAL A 34 -13.82 2.07 -2.98
C VAL A 34 -14.58 2.93 -3.99
N GLU A 35 -14.25 4.22 -4.10
CA GLU A 35 -15.02 5.14 -4.96
C GLU A 35 -14.58 5.12 -6.43
N THR A 36 -13.31 4.80 -6.72
CA THR A 36 -12.73 4.96 -8.07
C THR A 36 -12.43 3.63 -8.74
N GLY A 37 -12.47 2.52 -8.00
CA GLY A 37 -12.10 1.19 -8.49
C GLY A 37 -10.61 1.04 -8.84
N ARG A 38 -9.79 2.07 -8.63
CA ARG A 38 -8.34 2.00 -8.88
C ARG A 38 -7.71 0.96 -7.97
N SER A 39 -6.72 0.24 -8.47
CA SER A 39 -5.99 -0.75 -7.67
C SER A 39 -4.49 -0.48 -7.61
N VAL A 40 -3.88 -0.88 -6.50
CA VAL A 40 -2.43 -0.84 -6.26
C VAL A 40 -1.96 -2.15 -5.65
N ILE A 41 -0.69 -2.48 -5.84
CA ILE A 41 -0.06 -3.65 -5.22
C ILE A 41 0.81 -3.20 -4.06
N VAL A 42 0.58 -3.78 -2.89
CA VAL A 42 1.27 -3.45 -1.64
C VAL A 42 2.19 -4.63 -1.26
N PRO A 43 3.52 -4.51 -1.41
CA PRO A 43 4.46 -5.52 -0.96
C PRO A 43 4.73 -5.40 0.55
N ARG A 44 5.10 -6.52 1.18
CA ARG A 44 5.92 -6.50 2.39
C ARG A 44 7.32 -5.99 2.03
N SER A 45 7.70 -4.82 2.52
CA SER A 45 9.00 -4.21 2.18
C SER A 45 9.62 -3.47 3.36
N LYS A 46 10.94 -3.61 3.47
CA LYS A 46 11.80 -2.81 4.37
C LYS A 46 12.38 -1.57 3.68
N SER A 47 12.09 -1.38 2.38
CA SER A 47 12.57 -0.23 1.61
C SER A 47 11.62 0.94 1.73
N ARG A 48 12.15 2.04 2.28
CA ARG A 48 11.48 3.36 2.36
C ARG A 48 11.09 3.90 0.98
N HIS A 49 11.92 3.63 -0.03
CA HIS A 49 11.66 4.05 -1.40
C HIS A 49 10.41 3.34 -1.94
N THR A 50 10.37 2.01 -1.84
CA THR A 50 9.22 1.20 -2.27
C THR A 50 7.94 1.61 -1.53
N ALA A 51 8.03 1.85 -0.21
CA ALA A 51 6.89 2.32 0.57
C ALA A 51 6.30 3.63 0.02
N ASN A 52 7.16 4.60 -0.31
CA ASN A 52 6.72 5.86 -0.91
C ASN A 52 6.22 5.72 -2.34
N GLU A 53 6.74 4.77 -3.12
CA GLU A 53 6.23 4.49 -4.47
C GLU A 53 4.81 3.94 -4.43
N VAL A 54 4.49 3.06 -3.47
CA VAL A 54 3.11 2.57 -3.26
C VAL A 54 2.17 3.73 -2.95
N LEU A 55 2.56 4.63 -2.04
CA LEU A 55 1.76 5.81 -1.72
C LEU A 55 1.56 6.70 -2.95
N LYS A 56 2.62 6.94 -3.74
CA LYS A 56 2.53 7.70 -4.99
C LYS A 56 1.57 7.04 -6.00
N GLN A 57 1.62 5.72 -6.17
CA GLN A 57 0.71 4.98 -7.05
C GLN A 57 -0.75 5.11 -6.61
N ALA A 58 -0.98 5.14 -5.29
CA ALA A 58 -2.28 5.40 -4.69
C ALA A 58 -2.70 6.89 -4.75
N GLY A 59 -1.88 7.77 -5.33
CA GLY A 59 -2.15 9.21 -5.41
C GLY A 59 -1.92 9.98 -4.11
N LEU A 60 -1.22 9.38 -3.14
CA LEU A 60 -0.94 9.95 -1.82
C LEU A 60 0.47 10.56 -1.78
N LYS A 61 0.66 11.53 -0.88
CA LYS A 61 1.97 12.12 -0.61
C LYS A 61 2.90 11.10 0.06
N LYS A 62 4.22 11.29 -0.12
CA LYS A 62 5.25 10.50 0.58
C LYS A 62 5.09 10.65 2.10
N ALA A 63 5.35 9.58 2.83
CA ALA A 63 5.22 9.56 4.30
C ALA A 63 6.44 8.96 5.02
N PHE A 64 7.42 8.43 4.27
CA PHE A 64 8.59 7.74 4.84
C PHE A 64 9.91 8.30 4.33
#